data_AF-A0A7Z9YC65-F1
#
_entry.id   AF-A0A7Z9YC65-F1
#
_cell.length_a   1.000
_cell.length_b   1.000
_cell.length_c   1.000
_cell.angle_alpha   90.00
_cell.angle_beta   90.00
_cell.angle_gamma   90.00
#
_symmetry.space_group_name_H-M   'P 1'
#
loop_
_entity.id
_entity.type
_entity.pdbx_description
1 polymer ?
#
loop_
_entity_poly.entity_id
_entity_poly.type
_entity_poly.pdbx_seq_one_letter_code
_entity_poly.pdbx_strand_id
1 'polypeptide(L)'
;MGRKRKKRKRRKGAPLSPFETSFYKEGVKHFEMGEYVKAISSWNKIPGAKGIKRLAHLIAEAYFRKALSTYKSESANMAQIISDLHNAVRYLPECPIYNYHLGLAYHKINK
;
A
#
# COMPACT_ATOMS: atom_id res chain seq x y z
N MET A 1 59.74 -7.08 10.02
CA MET A 1 58.37 -7.65 9.90
C MET A 1 57.33 -6.61 10.30
N GLY A 2 56.63 -5.96 9.36
CA GLY A 2 55.61 -4.94 9.67
C GLY A 2 54.20 -5.45 9.34
N ARG A 3 53.43 -5.85 10.34
CA ARG A 3 52.04 -6.31 10.15
C ARG A 3 51.13 -5.13 9.79
N LYS A 4 50.76 -5.01 8.51
CA LYS A 4 49.75 -4.06 8.01
C LYS A 4 48.40 -4.33 8.69
N ARG A 5 47.95 -3.42 9.56
CA ARG A 5 46.59 -3.40 10.13
C ARG A 5 45.57 -3.14 9.00
N LYS A 6 44.88 -4.19 8.54
CA LYS A 6 43.69 -4.07 7.68
C LYS A 6 42.59 -3.34 8.44
N LYS A 7 42.33 -2.07 8.11
CA LYS A 7 41.15 -1.32 8.54
C LYS A 7 39.90 -2.11 8.13
N ARG A 8 39.18 -2.67 9.10
CA ARG A 8 37.86 -3.28 8.91
C ARG A 8 36.92 -2.22 8.33
N LYS A 9 36.54 -2.35 7.05
CA LYS A 9 35.46 -1.59 6.44
C LYS A 9 34.21 -1.79 7.32
N ARG A 10 33.69 -0.70 7.91
CA ARG A 10 32.37 -0.70 8.57
C ARG A 10 31.37 -1.21 7.53
N ARG A 11 30.82 -2.42 7.75
CA ARG A 11 29.69 -2.90 6.98
C ARG A 11 28.55 -1.92 7.24
N LYS A 12 28.20 -1.08 6.26
CA LYS A 12 26.95 -0.32 6.29
C LYS A 12 25.85 -1.34 6.61
N GLY A 13 25.09 -1.09 7.68
CA GLY A 13 24.08 -2.01 8.19
C GLY A 13 23.21 -2.52 7.04
N ALA A 14 22.84 -3.81 7.07
CA ALA A 14 21.94 -4.37 6.08
C ALA A 14 20.72 -3.46 5.94
N PRO A 15 20.21 -3.21 4.72
CA PRO A 15 19.03 -2.38 4.55
C PRO A 15 17.89 -2.97 5.37
N LEU A 16 17.34 -2.17 6.28
CA LEU A 16 16.20 -2.54 7.11
C LEU A 16 15.08 -3.07 6.22
N SER A 17 14.42 -4.13 6.67
CA SER A 17 13.25 -4.64 5.97
C SER A 17 12.19 -3.53 5.87
N PRO A 18 11.40 -3.46 4.78
CA PRO A 18 10.28 -2.51 4.68
C PRO A 18 9.39 -2.49 5.93
N PHE A 19 9.19 -3.66 6.54
CA PHE A 19 8.41 -3.89 7.77
C PHE A 19 9.04 -3.32 9.06
N GLU A 20 10.32 -3.00 9.05
CA GLU A 20 11.05 -2.45 10.21
C GLU A 20 11.11 -0.91 10.19
N THR A 21 10.59 -0.29 9.12
CA THR A 21 10.59 1.17 8.97
C THR A 21 9.53 1.85 9.85
N SER A 22 9.79 3.08 10.30
CA SER A 22 8.77 3.89 11.01
C SER A 22 7.51 4.06 10.15
N PHE A 23 7.71 4.29 8.85
CA PHE A 23 6.64 4.44 7.86
C PHE A 23 5.73 3.20 7.77
N TYR A 24 6.26 1.99 7.94
CA TYR A 24 5.41 0.79 7.97
C TYR A 24 4.47 0.80 9.16
N LYS A 25 5.02 1.05 10.36
CA LYS A 25 4.24 1.09 11.62
C LYS A 25 3.20 2.21 11.60
N GLU A 26 3.58 3.39 11.11
CA GLU A 26 2.65 4.51 10.90
C GLU A 26 1.52 4.12 9.95
N GLY A 27 1.85 3.47 8.83
CA GLY A 27 0.85 3.04 7.87
C GLY A 27 -0.13 2.00 8.45
N VAL A 28 0.37 1.04 9.23
CA VAL A 28 -0.47 0.07 9.95
C VAL A 28 -1.39 0.78 10.94
N LYS A 29 -0.85 1.69 11.76
CA LYS A 29 -1.66 2.47 12.72
C LYS A 29 -2.77 3.25 12.01
N HIS A 30 -2.45 3.96 10.93
CA HIS A 30 -3.45 4.69 10.14
C HIS A 30 -4.49 3.76 9.53
N PHE A 31 -4.08 2.58 9.06
CA PHE A 31 -4.99 1.59 8.49
C PHE A 31 -5.98 1.07 9.53
N GLU A 32 -5.50 0.75 10.74
CA GLU A 32 -6.34 0.29 11.87
C GLU A 32 -7.35 1.36 12.31
N MET A 33 -6.98 2.64 12.23
CA MET A 33 -7.87 3.77 12.51
C MET A 33 -8.86 4.08 11.36
N GLY A 34 -8.82 3.33 10.25
CA GLY A 34 -9.64 3.61 9.06
C GLY A 34 -9.16 4.80 8.22
N GLU A 35 -8.00 5.37 8.53
CA GLU A 35 -7.39 6.50 7.83
C GLU A 35 -6.60 6.04 6.60
N TYR A 36 -7.28 5.36 5.66
CA TYR A 36 -6.64 4.64 4.55
C TYR A 36 -5.76 5.53 3.65
N VAL A 37 -6.12 6.80 3.45
CA VAL A 37 -5.29 7.75 2.69
C VAL A 37 -3.94 7.97 3.35
N LYS A 38 -3.93 8.14 4.68
CA LYS A 38 -2.69 8.31 5.45
C LYS A 38 -1.87 7.02 5.46
N ALA A 39 -2.54 5.86 5.56
CA ALA A 39 -1.88 4.55 5.48
C ALA A 39 -1.12 4.35 4.18
N ILE A 40 -1.79 4.57 3.04
CA ILE A 40 -1.19 4.49 1.69
C ILE A 40 0.00 5.46 1.56
N SER A 41 -0.17 6.70 2.02
CA SER A 41 0.88 7.71 1.99
C SER A 41 2.12 7.28 2.78
N SER A 42 1.94 6.72 3.98
CA SER A 42 3.04 6.21 4.79
C SER A 42 3.77 5.05 4.10
N TRP A 43 3.05 4.06 3.57
CA TRP A 43 3.70 2.94 2.88
C TRP A 43 4.40 3.34 1.58
N ASN A 44 3.88 4.33 0.85
CA ASN A 44 4.53 4.87 -0.36
C ASN A 44 5.84 5.61 -0.07
N LYS A 45 6.07 6.07 1.17
CA LYS A 45 7.36 6.66 1.57
C LYS A 45 8.46 5.62 1.75
N ILE A 46 8.14 4.33 1.79
CA ILE A 46 9.13 3.27 1.98
C ILE A 46 9.89 3.07 0.65
N PRO A 47 11.19 3.38 0.60
CA PRO A 47 11.92 3.39 -0.65
C PRO A 47 12.20 1.98 -1.18
N GLY A 48 12.21 1.87 -2.52
CA GLY A 48 12.67 0.68 -3.25
C GLY A 48 11.56 -0.23 -3.75
N ALA A 49 11.71 -0.72 -4.98
CA ALA A 49 10.74 -1.57 -5.66
C ALA A 49 10.40 -2.87 -4.88
N LYS A 50 11.35 -3.40 -4.11
CA LYS A 50 11.11 -4.56 -3.22
C LYS A 50 10.19 -4.21 -2.05
N GLY A 51 10.24 -2.98 -1.54
CA GLY A 51 9.34 -2.48 -0.50
C GLY A 51 7.90 -2.42 -1.00
N ILE A 52 7.70 -1.77 -2.14
CA ILE A 52 6.38 -1.67 -2.77
C ILE A 52 5.80 -3.05 -3.07
N LYS A 53 6.59 -3.98 -3.63
CA LYS A 53 6.13 -5.36 -3.89
C LYS A 53 5.73 -6.09 -2.61
N ARG A 54 6.51 -5.96 -1.53
CA ARG A 54 6.20 -6.60 -0.24
C ARG A 54 4.95 -6.02 0.41
N LEU A 55 4.67 -4.74 0.17
CA LEU A 55 3.53 -4.03 0.73
C LEU A 55 2.32 -3.97 -0.22
N ALA A 56 2.42 -4.54 -1.43
CA ALA A 56 1.37 -4.47 -2.44
C ALA A 56 0.01 -4.95 -1.91
N HIS A 57 -0.01 -6.01 -1.11
CA HIS A 57 -1.23 -6.51 -0.49
C HIS A 57 -1.88 -5.52 0.48
N LEU A 58 -1.08 -4.86 1.33
CA LEU A 58 -1.57 -3.85 2.27
C LEU A 58 -2.07 -2.60 1.55
N ILE A 59 -1.30 -2.14 0.55
CA ILE A 59 -1.68 -0.98 -0.25
C ILE A 59 -2.97 -1.27 -1.02
N ALA A 60 -3.10 -2.46 -1.62
CA ALA A 60 -4.32 -2.88 -2.32
C ALA A 60 -5.53 -2.90 -1.39
N GLU A 61 -5.40 -3.53 -0.22
CA GLU A 61 -6.48 -3.59 0.78
C GLU A 61 -6.88 -2.20 1.27
N ALA A 62 -5.92 -1.28 1.46
CA ALA A 62 -6.22 0.09 1.85
C ALA A 62 -7.00 0.85 0.76
N TYR A 63 -6.63 0.69 -0.52
CA TYR A 63 -7.42 1.24 -1.62
C TYR A 63 -8.83 0.65 -1.67
N PHE A 64 -8.95 -0.67 -1.49
CA PHE A 64 -10.24 -1.34 -1.47
C PHE A 64 -11.14 -0.84 -0.33
N ARG A 65 -10.62 -0.76 0.90
CA ARG A 65 -11.38 -0.26 2.06
C ARG A 65 -11.73 1.22 1.94
N LYS A 66 -10.83 2.04 1.37
CA LYS A 66 -11.12 3.44 1.05
C LYS A 66 -12.31 3.53 0.09
N ALA A 67 -12.32 2.74 -0.98
CA ALA A 67 -13.43 2.70 -1.94
C ALA A 67 -14.76 2.32 -1.25
N LEU A 68 -14.75 1.27 -0.41
CA LEU A 68 -15.93 0.86 0.34
C LEU A 68 -16.42 1.93 1.33
N SER A 69 -15.50 2.65 1.97
CA SER A 69 -15.85 3.75 2.86
C SER A 69 -16.51 4.91 2.11
N THR A 70 -16.01 5.26 0.93
CA THR A 70 -16.62 6.29 0.06
C THR A 70 -17.98 5.82 -0.47
N TYR A 71 -18.13 4.54 -0.80
CA TYR A 71 -19.40 3.98 -1.29
C TYR A 71 -20.54 4.09 -0.27
N LYS A 72 -20.22 4.01 1.03
CA LYS A 72 -21.21 4.13 2.13
C LYS A 72 -21.58 5.58 2.46
N SER A 73 -20.86 6.56 1.92
CA SER A 73 -21.12 7.98 2.16
C SER A 73 -22.30 8.45 1.29
N GLU A 74 -23.12 9.35 1.82
CA GLU A 74 -24.21 10.00 1.05
C GLU A 74 -23.67 10.79 -0.14
N SER A 75 -22.42 11.26 -0.06
CA SER A 75 -21.71 11.98 -1.13
C SER A 75 -20.83 11.06 -1.98
N ALA A 76 -21.25 9.80 -2.18
CA ALA A 76 -20.47 8.80 -2.91
C ALA A 76 -20.17 9.26 -4.35
N ASN A 77 -18.90 9.56 -4.63
CA ASN A 77 -18.41 9.82 -5.98
C ASN A 77 -18.01 8.49 -6.64
N MET A 78 -18.83 8.01 -7.58
CA MET A 78 -18.58 6.74 -8.27
C MET A 78 -17.27 6.73 -9.07
N ALA A 79 -16.85 7.86 -9.65
CA ALA A 79 -15.56 7.92 -10.35
C ALA A 79 -14.38 7.73 -9.39
N GLN A 80 -14.46 8.31 -8.18
CA GLN A 80 -13.46 8.10 -7.14
C GLN A 80 -13.42 6.64 -6.65
N ILE A 81 -14.60 6.03 -6.45
CA ILE A 81 -14.72 4.62 -6.04
C ILE A 81 -14.10 3.69 -7.09
N ILE A 82 -14.42 3.89 -8.36
CA ILE A 82 -13.85 3.10 -9.47
C ILE A 82 -12.33 3.28 -9.53
N SER A 83 -11.84 4.51 -9.39
CA SER A 83 -10.40 4.79 -9.35
C SER A 83 -9.69 4.07 -8.21
N ASP A 84 -10.26 4.09 -7.00
CA ASP A 84 -9.69 3.40 -5.85
C ASP A 84 -9.73 1.87 -6.02
N LEU A 85 -10.84 1.30 -6.52
CA LEU A 85 -10.93 -0.13 -6.83
C LEU A 85 -9.95 -0.56 -7.92
N HIS A 86 -9.78 0.25 -8.97
CA HIS A 86 -8.80 0.01 -10.02
C HIS A 86 -7.36 0.02 -9.46
N ASN A 87 -7.06 0.91 -8.52
CA ASN A 87 -5.76 0.88 -7.83
C ASN A 87 -5.60 -0.42 -7.01
N ALA A 88 -6.62 -0.89 -6.31
CA ALA A 88 -6.56 -2.17 -5.58
C ALA A 88 -6.25 -3.35 -6.52
N VAL A 89 -6.94 -3.44 -7.67
CA VAL A 89 -6.69 -4.44 -8.71
C VAL A 89 -5.28 -4.29 -9.30
N ARG A 90 -4.80 -3.05 -9.53
CA ARG A 90 -3.45 -2.82 -10.05
C ARG A 90 -2.35 -3.40 -9.14
N TYR A 91 -2.52 -3.34 -7.82
CA TYR A 91 -1.56 -3.91 -6.87
C TYR A 91 -1.73 -5.43 -6.70
N LEU A 92 -2.96 -5.95 -6.79
CA LEU A 92 -3.26 -7.38 -6.70
C LEU A 92 -4.30 -7.78 -7.77
N PRO A 93 -3.87 -8.05 -9.01
CA PRO A 93 -4.78 -8.29 -10.14
C PRO A 93 -5.54 -9.61 -10.00
N GLU A 94 -4.93 -10.60 -9.35
CA GLU A 94 -5.52 -11.93 -9.17
C GLU A 94 -6.51 -12.00 -7.99
N CYS A 95 -6.76 -10.90 -7.27
CA CYS A 95 -7.71 -10.89 -6.16
C CYS A 95 -9.15 -10.88 -6.70
N PRO A 96 -9.94 -11.97 -6.54
CA PRO A 96 -11.27 -12.06 -7.15
C PRO A 96 -12.24 -11.03 -6.56
N ILE A 97 -12.09 -10.74 -5.25
CA ILE A 97 -12.94 -9.79 -4.53
C ILE A 97 -12.80 -8.39 -5.12
N TYR A 98 -11.58 -7.93 -5.40
CA TYR A 98 -11.37 -6.59 -5.95
C TYR A 98 -11.95 -6.46 -7.37
N ASN A 99 -11.75 -7.48 -8.22
CA ASN A 99 -12.31 -7.51 -9.56
C ASN A 99 -13.84 -7.53 -9.55
N TYR A 100 -14.44 -8.33 -8.67
CA TYR A 100 -15.89 -8.39 -8.49
C TYR A 100 -16.46 -7.01 -8.13
N HIS A 101 -15.88 -6.33 -7.14
CA HIS A 101 -16.34 -5.00 -6.74
C HIS A 101 -16.11 -3.93 -7.82
N LEU A 102 -15.01 -4.02 -8.57
CA LEU A 102 -14.77 -3.13 -9.71
C LEU A 102 -15.83 -3.32 -10.80
N GLY A 103 -16.17 -4.57 -11.13
CA GLY A 103 -17.24 -4.89 -12.07
C GLY A 103 -18.61 -4.37 -11.62
N LEU A 104 -18.94 -4.53 -10.33
CA LEU A 104 -20.16 -3.96 -9.76
C LEU A 104 -20.18 -2.43 -9.84
N ALA A 105 -19.05 -1.77 -9.62
CA ALA A 105 -18.95 -0.32 -9.71
C ALA A 105 -19.18 0.19 -11.14
N TYR A 106 -18.59 -0.47 -12.15
CA TYR A 106 -18.85 -0.18 -13.56
C TYR A 106 -20.30 -0.44 -13.97
N HIS A 107 -20.89 -1.55 -13.51
CA HIS A 107 -22.30 -1.84 -13.78
C HIS A 107 -23.23 -0.77 -13.22
N LYS A 108 -22.91 -0.20 -12.06
CA LYS A 108 -23.72 0.83 -11.42
C LYS A 108 -23.71 2.17 -12.14
N ILE A 109 -22.62 2.54 -12.82
CA ILE A 109 -22.54 3.80 -13.58
C ILE A 109 -23.14 3.71 -14.99
N ASN A 110 -23.35 2.48 -15.51
CA ASN A 110 -23.96 2.24 -16.81
C ASN A 110 -25.49 2.07 -16.74
N LYS A 111 -26.09 2.24 -15.55
CA LYS A 111 -27.53 2.26 -15.30
C LYS A 111 -27.99 3.70 -15.10
#